data_AF-A0A0F9GU14-F1
#
_entry.id   AF-A0A0F9GU14-F1
#
_cell.length_a   1.000
_cell.length_b   1.000
_cell.length_c   1.000
_cell.angle_alpha   90.00
_cell.angle_beta   90.00
_cell.angle_gamma   90.00
#
_symmetry.space_group_name_H-M   'P 1'
#
loop_
_entity.id
_entity.type
_entity.pdbx_description
1 polymer ?
#
loop_
_entity_poly.entity_id
_entity_poly.type
_entity_poly.pdbx_seq_one_letter_code
_entity_poly.pdbx_strand_id
1 'polypeptide(L)'
;MTSKNVEFLLSADVAASGAVTLPYPSGSVQADFDPAGAHLANVAGANLTSAGSDFSLTFNANDVTFTNGASNFTLPKGQTLRVQMAEFTPDEAGADQALTNLDLGASGQAGTLDIFPSTASKGKVRFSAADSAGDTLTEIKNASQAAARTLTIPDPGASAAEFVMNKGAQSIAGIKEFTAALGLTSGQIKFPSTAVPSADVNTMDDYEEGTWTPVLVPGAGSTQTYTLQIGSYTKIGRMVFLKGHLSINSLGDASGAIGIGGLPFPSSSDANSLSSVNVGHGASLAITAGHALGGFINPNSSEISLRVWDAVTGTTAMQASELTAGGAISFSVAYYI
;
A
#
# COMPACT_ATOMS: atom_id res chain seq x y z
N MET A 1 3.47 18.39 49.83
CA MET A 1 4.78 19.08 49.96
C MET A 1 5.37 18.73 51.32
N THR A 2 6.52 18.06 51.33
CA THR A 2 7.30 17.87 52.55
C THR A 2 8.22 19.10 52.66
N SER A 3 8.18 19.87 53.75
CA SER A 3 9.07 21.03 53.91
C SER A 3 10.36 20.64 54.63
N LYS A 4 11.50 21.19 54.22
CA LYS A 4 12.79 21.05 54.92
C LYS A 4 13.23 22.39 55.50
N ASN A 5 13.91 22.34 56.64
CA ASN A 5 14.37 23.52 57.38
C ASN A 5 15.89 23.52 57.56
N VAL A 6 16.51 24.69 57.45
CA VAL A 6 17.92 24.92 57.85
C VAL A 6 17.97 25.99 58.92
N GLU A 7 18.82 25.77 59.93
CA GLU A 7 18.97 26.69 61.06
C GLU A 7 20.42 27.15 61.21
N PHE A 8 20.63 28.43 61.54
CA PHE A 8 21.95 29.00 61.75
C PHE A 8 21.96 30.05 62.85
N LEU A 9 22.92 29.94 63.76
CA LEU A 9 23.11 30.88 64.85
C LEU A 9 23.97 32.06 64.39
N LEU A 10 23.42 33.28 64.46
CA LEU A 10 24.13 34.48 64.02
C LEU A 10 25.34 34.77 64.91
N SER A 11 26.53 34.78 64.32
CA SER A 11 27.81 35.03 65.02
C SER A 11 28.11 36.52 65.25
N ALA A 12 27.39 37.39 64.54
CA ALA A 12 27.44 38.84 64.63
C ALA A 12 26.08 39.45 64.24
N ASP A 13 25.87 40.72 64.60
CA ASP A 13 24.68 41.46 64.17
C ASP A 13 24.70 41.64 62.65
N VAL A 14 23.54 41.48 62.00
CA VAL A 14 23.39 41.64 60.54
C VAL A 14 22.47 42.82 60.24
N ALA A 15 23.04 43.91 59.74
CA ALA A 15 22.33 45.16 59.44
C ALA A 15 21.44 45.07 58.18
N ALA A 16 20.72 46.15 57.87
CA ALA A 16 19.78 46.33 56.77
C ALA A 16 20.28 46.05 55.34
N SER A 17 21.59 45.84 55.14
CA SER A 17 22.21 45.48 53.86
C SER A 17 23.15 44.27 53.98
N GLY A 18 23.02 43.52 55.07
CA GLY A 18 23.82 42.32 55.35
C GLY A 18 23.21 41.05 54.78
N ALA A 19 24.07 40.07 54.49
CA ALA A 19 23.67 38.77 54.00
C ALA A 19 24.16 37.65 54.93
N VAL A 20 23.34 36.61 55.07
CA VAL A 20 23.65 35.38 55.81
C VAL A 20 23.53 34.21 54.84
N THR A 21 24.62 33.46 54.69
CA THR A 21 24.66 32.30 53.82
C THR A 21 24.52 31.03 54.64
N LEU A 22 23.59 30.19 54.22
CA LEU A 22 23.21 28.95 54.85
C LEU A 22 23.51 27.81 53.88
N PRO A 23 24.21 26.74 54.29
CA PRO A 23 24.32 25.56 53.44
C PRO A 23 22.94 24.95 53.22
N TYR A 24 22.74 24.27 52.09
CA TYR A 24 21.51 23.50 51.89
C TYR A 24 21.29 22.47 53.03
N PRO A 25 20.04 22.09 53.32
CA PRO A 25 19.78 20.95 54.21
C PRO A 25 20.61 19.74 53.78
N SER A 26 21.10 18.98 54.77
CA SER A 26 21.98 17.84 54.48
C SER A 26 21.35 16.91 53.44
N GLY A 27 22.11 16.64 52.37
CA GLY A 27 21.68 15.78 51.26
C GLY A 27 20.74 16.44 50.25
N SER A 28 20.59 17.76 50.28
CA SER A 28 19.83 18.51 49.27
C SER A 28 20.69 19.53 48.54
N VAL A 29 20.23 19.90 47.34
CA VAL A 29 20.86 20.85 46.44
C VAL A 29 19.82 21.84 45.92
N GLN A 30 20.28 22.85 45.18
CA GLN A 30 19.41 23.89 44.60
C GLN A 30 18.21 23.36 43.82
N ALA A 31 18.38 22.25 43.09
CA ALA A 31 17.35 21.68 42.21
C ALA A 31 16.15 21.06 42.96
N ASP A 32 16.28 20.82 44.27
CA ASP A 32 15.25 20.17 45.07
C ASP A 32 14.14 21.16 45.52
N PHE A 33 14.31 22.46 45.27
CA PHE A 33 13.48 23.53 45.82
C PHE A 33 12.99 24.52 44.76
N ASP A 34 11.78 25.05 44.92
CA ASP A 34 11.15 25.99 43.98
C ASP A 34 11.82 27.39 43.97
N PRO A 35 12.55 27.82 42.95
CA PRO A 35 13.25 29.10 42.99
C PRO A 35 12.33 30.34 42.94
N ALA A 36 11.03 30.19 42.67
CA ALA A 36 10.10 31.29 42.39
C ALA A 36 8.91 31.41 43.36
N GLY A 37 8.67 30.45 44.28
CA GLY A 37 7.46 30.40 45.08
C GLY A 37 7.61 29.89 46.53
N ALA A 38 6.93 30.58 47.45
CA ALA A 38 6.50 30.13 48.79
C ALA A 38 7.56 29.77 49.86
N HIS A 39 8.83 30.15 49.71
CA HIS A 39 9.84 29.97 50.78
C HIS A 39 9.71 31.01 51.89
N LEU A 40 9.94 30.59 53.15
CA LEU A 40 9.81 31.44 54.33
C LEU A 40 11.09 31.42 55.15
N ALA A 41 11.52 32.58 55.65
CA ALA A 41 12.64 32.70 56.57
C ALA A 41 12.18 33.33 57.89
N ASN A 42 12.61 32.77 59.02
CA ASN A 42 12.22 33.22 60.36
C ASN A 42 13.44 33.24 61.28
N VAL A 43 13.49 34.18 62.23
CA VAL A 43 14.46 34.18 63.32
C VAL A 43 13.75 33.90 64.65
N ALA A 44 14.22 32.94 65.45
CA ALA A 44 13.50 32.43 66.63
C ALA A 44 13.04 33.56 67.58
N GLY A 45 11.74 33.84 67.57
CA GLY A 45 11.08 34.94 68.29
C GLY A 45 9.90 35.59 67.53
N ALA A 46 9.90 35.61 66.20
CA ALA A 46 8.75 36.06 65.40
C ALA A 46 8.88 35.65 63.92
N ASN A 47 7.94 34.86 63.38
CA ASN A 47 7.86 34.54 61.95
C ASN A 47 7.80 35.84 61.12
N LEU A 48 8.75 36.03 60.19
CA LEU A 48 8.77 37.16 59.24
C LEU A 48 8.51 36.64 57.82
N THR A 49 7.26 36.67 57.39
CA THR A 49 6.86 36.37 56.01
C THR A 49 7.12 37.60 55.13
N SER A 50 7.85 37.45 54.03
CA SER A 50 8.28 38.57 53.17
C SER A 50 7.16 39.15 52.30
N ALA A 51 7.13 40.49 52.20
CA ALA A 51 6.64 41.19 51.01
C ALA A 51 7.83 41.90 50.32
N GLY A 52 8.30 41.33 49.21
CA GLY A 52 9.00 41.98 48.10
C GLY A 52 10.33 42.73 48.31
N SER A 53 10.38 43.78 49.14
CA SER A 53 11.53 44.71 49.22
C SER A 53 12.42 44.55 50.45
N ASP A 54 11.90 43.91 51.50
CA ASP A 54 12.49 44.01 52.83
C ASP A 54 13.46 42.86 53.14
N PHE A 55 13.30 41.72 52.46
CA PHE A 55 14.13 40.52 52.62
C PHE A 55 14.08 39.69 51.33
N SER A 56 15.21 39.15 50.90
CA SER A 56 15.31 38.27 49.74
C SER A 56 16.08 36.99 50.05
N LEU A 57 15.70 35.90 49.40
CA LEU A 57 16.43 34.64 49.41
C LEU A 57 17.02 34.43 48.02
N THR A 58 18.33 34.26 47.94
CA THR A 58 19.05 33.99 46.69
C THR A 58 19.67 32.60 46.78
N PHE A 59 19.33 31.75 45.82
CA PHE A 59 19.82 30.38 45.76
C PHE A 59 21.06 30.32 44.88
N ASN A 60 22.20 30.02 45.50
CA ASN A 60 23.47 29.82 44.82
C ASN A 60 23.76 28.33 44.69
N ALA A 61 24.79 27.98 43.91
CA ALA A 61 25.09 26.58 43.57
C ALA A 61 25.27 25.66 44.78
N ASN A 62 25.79 26.19 45.90
CA ASN A 62 26.10 25.41 47.10
C ASN A 62 25.28 25.81 48.32
N ASP A 63 24.72 27.02 48.32
CA ASP A 63 24.18 27.64 49.53
C ASP A 63 22.97 28.53 49.20
N VAL A 64 22.19 28.84 50.23
CA VAL A 64 21.11 29.81 50.20
C VAL A 64 21.55 31.07 50.94
N THR A 65 21.51 32.22 50.26
CA THR A 65 21.82 33.51 50.85
C THR A 65 20.54 34.25 51.19
N PHE A 66 20.33 34.50 52.48
CA PHE A 66 19.32 35.43 52.98
C PHE A 66 19.91 36.83 53.01
N THR A 67 19.26 37.78 52.33
CA THR A 67 19.65 39.20 52.33
C THR A 67 18.58 40.00 53.05
N ASN A 68 19.00 40.76 54.05
CA ASN A 68 18.16 41.74 54.72
C ASN A 68 18.21 43.06 53.94
N GLY A 69 17.06 43.69 53.67
CA GLY A 69 16.93 44.88 52.81
C GLY A 69 16.19 46.08 53.40
N ALA A 70 15.51 45.95 54.55
CA ALA A 70 14.73 47.05 55.13
C ALA A 70 15.60 48.06 55.89
N SER A 71 15.39 49.36 55.63
CA SER A 71 16.22 50.49 56.09
C SER A 71 16.45 50.61 57.60
N ASN A 72 15.70 49.87 58.44
CA ASN A 72 15.72 49.99 59.90
C ASN A 72 15.70 48.63 60.65
N PHE A 73 16.02 47.52 59.98
CA PHE A 73 15.98 46.19 60.60
C PHE A 73 17.39 45.61 60.77
N THR A 74 17.72 45.14 61.97
CA THR A 74 18.98 44.45 62.28
C THR A 74 18.66 43.13 62.96
N LEU A 75 19.29 42.05 62.50
CA LEU A 75 19.20 40.75 63.15
C LEU A 75 20.29 40.64 64.22
N PRO A 76 19.94 40.53 65.52
CA PRO A 76 20.94 40.48 66.58
C PRO A 76 21.75 39.19 66.59
N LYS A 77 23.02 39.30 66.97
CA LYS A 77 23.94 38.21 67.30
C LYS A 77 23.30 37.29 68.33
N GLY A 78 23.47 35.99 68.13
CA GLY A 78 22.95 34.96 69.03
C GLY A 78 21.51 34.53 68.72
N GLN A 79 20.86 35.12 67.71
CA GLN A 79 19.58 34.64 67.23
C GLN A 79 19.73 33.52 66.20
N THR A 80 18.78 32.58 66.19
CA THR A 80 18.75 31.48 65.22
C THR A 80 17.89 31.84 64.03
N LEU A 81 18.49 31.96 62.86
CA LEU A 81 17.80 32.06 61.58
C LEU A 81 17.39 30.66 61.11
N ARG A 82 16.12 30.48 60.77
CA ARG A 82 15.49 29.30 60.22
C ARG A 82 14.96 29.62 58.83
N VAL A 83 15.32 28.85 57.81
CA VAL A 83 14.73 28.97 56.47
C VAL A 83 13.94 27.70 56.19
N GLN A 84 12.63 27.85 56.00
CA GLN A 84 11.73 26.78 55.59
C GLN A 84 11.59 26.81 54.07
N MET A 85 11.85 25.67 53.46
CA MET A 85 11.90 25.52 52.02
C MET A 85 10.81 24.54 51.54
N ALA A 86 10.05 24.93 50.53
CA ALA A 86 9.11 24.06 49.83
C ALA A 86 9.86 23.15 48.84
N GLU A 87 9.71 21.84 49.00
CA GLU A 87 10.26 20.86 48.05
C GLU A 87 9.48 20.90 46.73
N PHE A 88 10.20 20.90 45.61
CA PHE A 88 9.61 20.90 44.27
C PHE A 88 8.86 19.58 44.00
N THR A 89 7.58 19.65 43.61
CA THR A 89 6.77 18.47 43.21
C THR A 89 6.58 18.43 41.69
N PRO A 90 7.09 17.44 40.95
CA PRO A 90 7.24 17.54 39.49
C PRO A 90 5.98 17.40 38.57
N ASP A 91 4.74 17.28 39.05
CA ASP A 91 3.63 16.76 38.22
C ASP A 91 2.73 17.81 37.52
N GLU A 92 2.71 19.08 37.93
CA GLU A 92 1.94 20.09 37.19
C GLU A 92 2.79 20.78 36.12
N ALA A 93 2.61 20.29 34.90
CA ALA A 93 2.72 21.01 33.63
C ALA A 93 4.05 21.74 33.36
N GLY A 94 4.93 21.06 32.63
CA GLY A 94 5.95 21.71 31.80
C GLY A 94 7.36 21.23 32.00
N ALA A 95 7.59 20.28 32.91
CA ALA A 95 8.86 19.58 32.95
C ALA A 95 8.94 18.66 31.74
N ASP A 96 9.88 18.94 30.84
CA ASP A 96 10.34 18.05 29.78
C ASP A 96 10.97 16.81 30.44
N GLN A 97 10.13 15.93 30.98
CA GLN A 97 10.55 14.72 31.64
C GLN A 97 11.04 13.78 30.55
N ALA A 98 12.34 13.50 30.54
CA ALA A 98 12.94 12.49 29.68
C ALA A 98 12.47 11.10 30.13
N LEU A 99 11.20 10.77 29.84
CA LEU A 99 10.61 9.48 30.10
C LEU A 99 11.18 8.49 29.09
N THR A 100 11.88 7.49 29.61
CA THR A 100 12.46 6.41 28.80
C THR A 100 11.38 5.47 28.26
N ASN A 101 10.20 5.42 28.91
CA ASN A 101 9.00 4.74 28.45
C ASN A 101 7.75 5.47 29.00
N LEU A 102 6.67 5.50 28.21
CA LEU A 102 5.38 6.05 28.61
C LEU A 102 4.30 4.99 28.40
N ASP A 103 3.98 4.27 29.46
CA ASP A 103 2.91 3.26 29.46
C ASP A 103 1.56 3.97 29.66
N LEU A 104 0.81 4.09 28.57
CA LEU A 104 -0.56 4.60 28.60
C LEU A 104 -1.49 3.40 28.76
N GLY A 105 -1.83 3.08 30.01
CA GLY A 105 -2.64 1.92 30.40
C GLY A 105 -1.90 0.95 31.31
N ALA A 106 -2.61 -0.07 31.80
CA ALA A 106 -2.04 -1.15 32.61
C ALA A 106 -2.32 -2.50 31.94
N SER A 107 -1.63 -3.57 32.36
CA SER A 107 -1.92 -4.93 31.84
C SER A 107 -3.40 -5.27 32.05
N GLY A 108 -4.14 -5.47 30.96
CA GLY A 108 -5.59 -5.72 30.98
C GLY A 108 -6.47 -4.47 30.92
N GLN A 109 -5.91 -3.27 30.69
CA GLN A 109 -6.65 -2.04 30.52
C GLN A 109 -5.99 -1.11 29.49
N ALA A 110 -6.65 -0.93 28.34
CA ALA A 110 -6.13 -0.11 27.24
C ALA A 110 -6.01 1.37 27.64
N GLY A 111 -4.88 1.99 27.31
CA GLY A 111 -4.75 3.44 27.34
C GLY A 111 -4.58 4.05 25.96
N THR A 112 -4.63 5.38 25.94
CA THR A 112 -4.73 6.17 24.72
C THR A 112 -3.83 7.39 24.78
N LEU A 113 -3.12 7.67 23.69
CA LEU A 113 -2.43 8.95 23.44
C LEU A 113 -3.32 9.82 22.56
N ASP A 114 -3.68 11.01 23.03
CA ASP A 114 -4.52 11.98 22.33
C ASP A 114 -3.77 13.29 22.04
N ILE A 115 -3.55 13.60 20.76
CA ILE A 115 -2.81 14.78 20.31
C ILE A 115 -3.77 15.77 19.63
N PHE A 116 -4.23 16.78 20.36
CA PHE A 116 -5.18 17.79 19.86
C PHE A 116 -4.49 18.85 18.99
N PRO A 117 -5.08 19.24 17.84
CA PRO A 117 -4.60 20.36 17.06
C PRO A 117 -4.87 21.66 17.82
N SER A 118 -4.08 22.69 17.50
CA SER A 118 -4.04 23.97 18.23
C SER A 118 -5.33 24.81 18.13
N THR A 119 -6.25 24.47 17.25
CA THR A 119 -7.55 25.16 17.14
C THR A 119 -8.59 24.45 17.99
N ALA A 120 -9.11 25.13 19.02
CA ALA A 120 -10.08 24.56 19.93
C ALA A 120 -11.27 23.96 19.15
N SER A 121 -11.59 22.70 19.46
CA SER A 121 -12.64 21.88 18.84
C SER A 121 -12.38 21.31 17.42
N LYS A 122 -11.12 21.06 16.99
CA LYS A 122 -10.77 20.60 15.60
C LYS A 122 -10.09 19.22 15.43
N GLY A 123 -10.30 18.26 16.32
CA GLY A 123 -9.89 16.85 16.11
C GLY A 123 -8.69 16.41 16.93
N LYS A 124 -8.03 15.32 16.56
CA LYS A 124 -6.76 14.84 17.15
C LYS A 124 -6.14 13.69 16.37
N VAL A 125 -4.82 13.49 16.52
CA VAL A 125 -4.15 12.23 16.18
C VAL A 125 -4.14 11.34 17.43
N ARG A 126 -4.68 10.13 17.32
CA ARG A 126 -4.81 9.19 18.45
C ARG A 126 -4.06 7.90 18.16
N PHE A 127 -3.26 7.45 19.12
CA PHE A 127 -2.72 6.10 19.17
C PHE A 127 -3.40 5.37 20.33
N SER A 128 -3.98 4.20 20.06
CA SER A 128 -4.73 3.42 21.06
C SER A 128 -4.53 1.94 20.80
N ALA A 129 -4.29 1.17 21.86
CA ALA A 129 -4.22 -0.28 21.78
C ALA A 129 -5.61 -0.91 22.00
N ALA A 130 -5.83 -2.09 21.42
CA ALA A 130 -6.97 -2.94 21.72
C ALA A 130 -6.48 -4.23 22.39
N ASP A 131 -7.36 -4.93 23.09
CA ASP A 131 -7.03 -6.18 23.76
C ASP A 131 -6.64 -7.25 22.71
N SER A 132 -5.43 -7.80 22.80
CA SER A 132 -4.99 -8.87 21.91
C SER A 132 -5.48 -10.23 22.40
N ALA A 133 -5.96 -11.07 21.48
CA ALA A 133 -6.44 -12.42 21.80
C ALA A 133 -5.32 -13.39 22.20
N GLY A 134 -4.07 -13.05 21.87
CA GLY A 134 -2.86 -13.69 22.38
C GLY A 134 -1.91 -12.64 22.96
N ASP A 135 -0.89 -13.09 23.66
CA ASP A 135 0.16 -12.20 24.17
C ASP A 135 1.08 -11.76 23.02
N THR A 136 0.60 -10.76 22.26
CA THR A 136 1.20 -10.33 20.99
C THR A 136 1.25 -8.81 20.90
N LEU A 137 2.38 -8.27 20.45
CA LEU A 137 2.62 -6.85 20.31
C LEU A 137 2.26 -6.35 18.90
N THR A 138 1.53 -5.22 18.81
CA THR A 138 1.37 -4.44 17.57
C THR A 138 2.15 -3.15 17.69
N GLU A 139 3.30 -3.06 17.02
CA GLU A 139 4.21 -1.91 17.09
C GLU A 139 4.05 -1.02 15.85
N ILE A 140 3.55 0.21 16.02
CA ILE A 140 3.65 1.27 15.00
C ILE A 140 4.93 2.03 15.27
N LYS A 141 6.00 1.61 14.60
CA LYS A 141 7.32 2.18 14.74
C LYS A 141 7.63 3.05 13.53
N ASN A 142 7.95 4.32 13.75
CA ASN A 142 8.67 5.07 12.73
C ASN A 142 10.08 4.50 12.62
N ALA A 143 10.62 4.38 11.42
CA ALA A 143 12.04 4.04 11.28
C ALA A 143 12.92 5.18 11.82
N SER A 144 14.14 4.88 12.30
CA SER A 144 15.16 5.87 12.69
C SER A 144 15.48 6.81 11.51
N GLN A 145 15.48 8.13 11.73
CA GLN A 145 15.63 9.17 10.68
C GLN A 145 16.69 10.20 11.07
N ALA A 146 17.48 10.69 10.10
CA ALA A 146 18.60 11.62 10.34
C ALA A 146 18.28 13.10 10.04
N ALA A 147 17.05 13.40 9.63
CA ALA A 147 16.52 14.75 9.44
C ALA A 147 15.00 14.73 9.66
N ALA A 148 14.39 15.89 9.94
CA ALA A 148 12.94 15.99 10.12
C ALA A 148 12.19 15.58 8.84
N ARG A 149 11.13 14.78 9.01
CA ARG A 149 10.26 14.33 7.92
C ARG A 149 8.80 14.50 8.31
N THR A 150 8.02 15.02 7.36
CA THR A 150 6.57 14.98 7.41
C THR A 150 6.13 13.73 6.66
N LEU A 151 5.81 12.67 7.42
CA LEU A 151 5.19 11.46 6.89
C LEU A 151 3.69 11.71 6.79
N THR A 152 3.23 12.02 5.59
CA THR A 152 1.82 12.16 5.27
C THR A 152 1.31 10.78 4.87
N ILE A 153 0.46 10.18 5.67
CA ILE A 153 0.05 8.79 5.47
C ILE A 153 -1.33 8.80 4.80
N PRO A 154 -1.45 8.49 3.49
CA PRO A 154 -0.40 8.37 2.45
C PRO A 154 -0.24 9.60 1.50
N ASP A 155 0.67 9.48 0.51
CA ASP A 155 1.70 10.40 -0.06
C ASP A 155 1.34 11.78 -0.70
N PRO A 156 2.06 12.90 -0.43
CA PRO A 156 1.93 14.21 -1.09
C PRO A 156 2.72 14.34 -2.42
N GLY A 157 3.22 13.24 -2.99
CA GLY A 157 3.84 13.21 -4.32
C GLY A 157 5.25 12.63 -4.38
N ALA A 158 5.77 12.08 -3.28
CA ALA A 158 6.78 11.01 -3.19
C ALA A 158 7.06 10.61 -1.72
N SER A 159 7.39 9.32 -1.53
CA SER A 159 7.93 8.67 -0.32
C SER A 159 7.14 8.82 0.99
N ALA A 160 5.85 9.15 0.93
CA ALA A 160 4.94 8.71 1.98
C ALA A 160 3.82 7.86 1.38
N ALA A 161 4.19 6.84 0.61
CA ALA A 161 4.20 5.52 1.22
C ALA A 161 2.79 5.07 1.62
N GLU A 162 2.11 4.45 0.66
CA GLU A 162 1.10 3.48 1.02
C GLU A 162 1.82 2.23 1.54
N PHE A 163 1.45 1.86 2.75
CA PHE A 163 1.85 0.64 3.40
C PHE A 163 1.13 -0.54 2.71
N VAL A 164 1.64 -0.94 1.55
CA VAL A 164 1.30 -2.22 0.96
C VAL A 164 2.25 -3.25 1.55
N MET A 165 1.73 -4.14 2.38
CA MET A 165 2.54 -5.03 3.22
C MET A 165 3.29 -6.06 2.37
N ASN A 166 4.62 -6.13 2.41
CA ASN A 166 5.40 -6.95 1.47
C ASN A 166 5.21 -8.50 1.53
N LYS A 167 4.26 -9.04 2.30
CA LYS A 167 4.03 -10.48 2.48
C LYS A 167 2.53 -10.82 2.50
N GLY A 168 2.19 -12.00 2.02
CA GLY A 168 0.80 -12.43 1.84
C GLY A 168 0.19 -11.84 0.55
N ALA A 169 -1.01 -12.29 0.20
CA ALA A 169 -1.75 -11.67 -0.89
C ALA A 169 -2.04 -10.22 -0.50
N GLN A 170 -1.42 -9.29 -1.23
CA GLN A 170 -1.66 -7.86 -1.05
C GLN A 170 -2.78 -7.43 -1.96
N SER A 171 -3.93 -7.19 -1.35
CA SER A 171 -5.03 -6.53 -2.03
C SER A 171 -4.80 -5.02 -1.98
N ILE A 172 -4.01 -4.52 -2.91
CA ILE A 172 -3.88 -3.08 -3.16
C ILE A 172 -5.14 -2.65 -3.91
N ALA A 173 -6.18 -2.26 -3.19
CA ALA A 173 -7.47 -1.89 -3.80
C ALA A 173 -7.45 -0.47 -4.40
N GLY A 174 -8.34 -0.22 -5.37
CA GLY A 174 -8.53 1.09 -6.00
C GLY A 174 -7.54 1.39 -7.14
N ILE A 175 -7.85 2.43 -7.92
CA ILE A 175 -7.06 2.82 -9.10
C ILE A 175 -5.63 3.17 -8.66
N LYS A 176 -4.65 2.63 -9.36
CA LYS A 176 -3.25 2.99 -9.20
C LYS A 176 -2.76 3.55 -10.51
N GLU A 177 -2.46 4.84 -10.49
CA GLU A 177 -1.84 5.50 -11.63
C GLU A 177 -0.36 5.17 -11.62
N PHE A 178 0.07 4.37 -12.59
CA PHE A 178 1.48 4.15 -12.86
C PHE A 178 1.89 5.15 -13.93
N THR A 179 2.61 6.19 -13.53
CA THR A 179 3.15 7.21 -14.45
C THR A 179 4.33 6.68 -15.29
N ALA A 180 4.65 5.39 -15.13
CA ALA A 180 5.70 4.66 -15.84
C ALA A 180 5.23 3.22 -16.15
N ALA A 181 6.04 2.50 -16.93
CA ALA A 181 5.74 1.10 -17.29
C ALA A 181 5.60 0.20 -16.05
N LEU A 182 4.66 -0.75 -16.12
CA LEU A 182 4.50 -1.80 -15.11
C LEU A 182 5.68 -2.78 -15.21
N GLY A 183 6.65 -2.67 -14.30
CA GLY A 183 7.78 -3.59 -14.20
C GLY A 183 7.42 -4.85 -13.40
N LEU A 184 7.38 -6.01 -14.07
CA LEU A 184 7.18 -7.32 -13.43
C LEU A 184 8.47 -8.15 -13.57
N THR A 185 9.30 -8.22 -12.53
CA THR A 185 10.63 -8.88 -12.61
C THR A 185 10.52 -10.40 -12.74
N SER A 186 9.55 -11.02 -12.07
CA SER A 186 9.24 -12.46 -12.16
C SER A 186 7.74 -12.73 -12.03
N GLY A 187 6.94 -11.66 -11.95
CA GLY A 187 5.50 -11.71 -11.92
C GLY A 187 4.93 -11.85 -13.32
N GLN A 188 3.71 -12.35 -13.40
CA GLN A 188 2.96 -12.43 -14.65
C GLN A 188 1.69 -11.59 -14.50
N ILE A 189 1.17 -11.11 -15.62
CA ILE A 189 -0.20 -10.58 -15.67
C ILE A 189 -1.11 -11.78 -15.85
N LYS A 190 -1.83 -12.14 -14.80
CA LYS A 190 -2.78 -13.23 -14.85
C LYS A 190 -4.13 -12.72 -15.33
N PHE A 191 -4.63 -13.31 -16.41
CA PHE A 191 -6.00 -13.16 -16.86
C PHE A 191 -6.89 -14.22 -16.17
N PRO A 192 -8.14 -13.90 -15.81
CA PRO A 192 -9.08 -14.86 -15.27
C PRO A 192 -9.46 -15.92 -16.31
N SER A 193 -9.82 -17.13 -15.87
CA SER A 193 -10.24 -18.21 -16.78
C SER A 193 -11.55 -17.91 -17.53
N THR A 194 -12.38 -17.04 -16.94
CA THR A 194 -13.54 -16.46 -17.61
C THR A 194 -13.17 -15.03 -17.95
N ALA A 195 -13.18 -14.69 -19.24
CA ALA A 195 -12.90 -13.34 -19.70
C ALA A 195 -13.78 -12.30 -18.97
N VAL A 196 -13.21 -11.14 -18.67
CA VAL A 196 -13.94 -9.99 -18.14
C VAL A 196 -13.98 -8.95 -19.26
N PRO A 197 -15.03 -8.94 -20.11
CA PRO A 197 -15.01 -8.16 -21.34
C PRO A 197 -14.87 -6.67 -21.06
N SER A 198 -14.06 -5.98 -21.86
CA SER A 198 -13.96 -4.52 -21.87
C SER A 198 -14.42 -3.94 -23.20
N ALA A 199 -15.28 -2.93 -23.14
CA ALA A 199 -15.68 -2.15 -24.31
C ALA A 199 -14.67 -1.03 -24.64
N ASP A 200 -13.69 -0.76 -23.78
CA ASP A 200 -12.67 0.25 -24.03
C ASP A 200 -11.63 -0.27 -25.04
N VAL A 201 -11.47 0.47 -26.13
CA VAL A 201 -10.54 0.15 -27.22
C VAL A 201 -9.08 0.07 -26.77
N ASN A 202 -8.72 0.74 -25.67
CA ASN A 202 -7.36 0.77 -25.11
C ASN A 202 -7.13 -0.21 -23.97
N THR A 203 -8.11 -1.06 -23.65
CA THR A 203 -7.98 -2.06 -22.59
C THR A 203 -7.65 -3.44 -23.17
N MET A 204 -6.62 -4.09 -22.64
CA MET A 204 -6.39 -5.52 -22.84
C MET A 204 -7.16 -6.29 -21.76
N ASP A 205 -8.16 -7.06 -22.17
CA ASP A 205 -9.13 -7.68 -21.28
C ASP A 205 -9.02 -9.21 -21.21
N ASP A 206 -8.34 -9.84 -22.17
CA ASP A 206 -8.30 -11.29 -22.26
C ASP A 206 -6.98 -11.84 -22.86
N TYR A 207 -6.60 -13.02 -22.39
CA TYR A 207 -5.55 -13.86 -22.97
C TYR A 207 -5.89 -15.32 -22.70
N GLU A 208 -6.06 -16.09 -23.77
CA GLU A 208 -6.44 -17.51 -23.68
C GLU A 208 -5.66 -18.34 -24.69
N GLU A 209 -5.05 -19.44 -24.26
CA GLU A 209 -4.50 -20.47 -25.13
C GLU A 209 -5.33 -21.73 -25.01
N GLY A 210 -5.61 -22.39 -26.14
CA GLY A 210 -6.43 -23.58 -26.13
C GLY A 210 -6.25 -24.48 -27.35
N THR A 211 -6.87 -25.65 -27.26
CA THR A 211 -7.01 -26.59 -28.37
C THR A 211 -8.43 -26.54 -28.91
N TRP A 212 -8.59 -26.79 -30.20
CA TRP A 212 -9.91 -26.91 -30.84
C TRP A 212 -9.91 -28.06 -31.83
N THR A 213 -11.09 -28.56 -32.18
CA THR A 213 -11.24 -29.73 -33.04
C THR A 213 -11.86 -29.30 -34.37
N PRO A 214 -11.06 -29.08 -35.44
CA PRO A 214 -11.59 -28.73 -36.75
C PRO A 214 -12.47 -29.83 -37.31
N VAL A 215 -13.57 -29.49 -37.97
CA VAL A 215 -14.45 -30.45 -38.66
C VAL A 215 -14.67 -29.98 -40.09
N LEU A 216 -14.73 -30.89 -41.06
CA LEU A 216 -15.27 -30.55 -42.37
C LEU A 216 -16.78 -30.28 -42.24
N VAL A 217 -17.24 -29.22 -42.88
CA VAL A 217 -18.65 -28.87 -42.98
C VAL A 217 -19.04 -28.91 -44.45
N PRO A 218 -19.59 -30.03 -44.95
CA PRO A 218 -20.12 -30.08 -46.31
C PRO A 218 -21.47 -29.37 -46.40
N GLY A 219 -21.85 -28.95 -47.59
CA GLY A 219 -23.19 -28.40 -47.87
C GLY A 219 -24.30 -29.41 -47.60
N ALA A 220 -24.00 -30.72 -47.70
CA ALA A 220 -24.84 -31.79 -47.20
C ALA A 220 -24.00 -33.02 -46.76
N GLY A 221 -24.51 -33.75 -45.77
CA GLY A 221 -23.82 -34.89 -45.14
C GLY A 221 -23.15 -34.51 -43.82
N SER A 222 -22.77 -35.51 -43.02
CA SER A 222 -22.14 -35.30 -41.70
C SER A 222 -21.31 -36.48 -41.19
N THR A 223 -21.08 -37.49 -42.03
CA THR A 223 -20.45 -38.77 -41.62
C THR A 223 -18.96 -38.85 -41.95
N GLN A 224 -18.30 -37.70 -42.15
CA GLN A 224 -16.87 -37.62 -42.44
C GLN A 224 -16.06 -38.16 -41.25
N THR A 225 -15.00 -38.91 -41.55
CA THR A 225 -14.07 -39.43 -40.53
C THR A 225 -12.65 -38.99 -40.83
N TYR A 226 -11.82 -38.91 -39.79
CA TYR A 226 -10.48 -38.32 -39.85
C TYR A 226 -9.43 -39.29 -39.36
N THR A 227 -8.28 -39.34 -40.02
CA THR A 227 -7.06 -39.97 -39.49
C THR A 227 -6.30 -38.99 -38.57
N LEU A 228 -6.42 -37.68 -38.82
CA LEU A 228 -5.88 -36.63 -37.98
C LEU A 228 -6.83 -35.42 -37.94
N GLN A 229 -7.14 -34.96 -36.73
CA GLN A 229 -8.11 -33.89 -36.47
C GLN A 229 -7.65 -33.04 -35.29
N ILE A 230 -6.78 -32.07 -35.54
CA ILE A 230 -6.14 -31.28 -34.48
C ILE A 230 -6.11 -29.80 -34.80
N GLY A 231 -6.30 -28.98 -33.77
CA GLY A 231 -6.21 -27.53 -33.85
C GLY A 231 -5.79 -26.90 -32.52
N SER A 232 -5.17 -25.72 -32.60
CA SER A 232 -4.85 -24.90 -31.43
C SER A 232 -5.03 -23.42 -31.74
N TYR A 233 -5.27 -22.61 -30.72
CA TYR A 233 -5.41 -21.16 -30.84
C TYR A 233 -4.75 -20.41 -29.68
N THR A 234 -4.44 -19.15 -29.96
CA THR A 234 -4.07 -18.12 -28.98
C THR A 234 -4.96 -16.90 -29.22
N LYS A 235 -5.72 -16.52 -28.20
CA LYS A 235 -6.55 -15.32 -28.16
C LYS A 235 -5.82 -14.23 -27.38
N ILE A 236 -5.76 -13.04 -27.96
CA ILE A 236 -5.16 -11.84 -27.36
C ILE A 236 -6.18 -10.71 -27.52
N GLY A 237 -6.88 -10.39 -26.43
CA GLY A 237 -8.07 -9.54 -26.47
C GLY A 237 -9.08 -10.07 -27.50
N ARG A 238 -9.43 -9.23 -28.49
CA ARG A 238 -10.36 -9.57 -29.58
C ARG A 238 -9.75 -10.33 -30.77
N MET A 239 -8.44 -10.57 -30.80
CA MET A 239 -7.77 -11.23 -31.93
C MET A 239 -7.49 -12.69 -31.60
N VAL A 240 -7.80 -13.59 -32.53
CA VAL A 240 -7.55 -15.02 -32.38
C VAL A 240 -6.63 -15.47 -33.51
N PHE A 241 -5.47 -16.00 -33.14
CA PHE A 241 -4.60 -16.76 -34.03
C PHE A 241 -4.91 -18.24 -33.86
N LEU A 242 -5.26 -18.93 -34.94
CA LEU A 242 -5.45 -20.38 -34.90
C LEU A 242 -4.70 -21.08 -36.02
N LYS A 243 -4.45 -22.37 -35.79
CA LYS A 243 -3.95 -23.32 -36.78
C LYS A 243 -4.71 -24.63 -36.67
N GLY A 244 -4.79 -25.34 -37.78
CA GLY A 244 -5.46 -26.64 -37.87
C GLY A 244 -4.77 -27.55 -38.87
N HIS A 245 -4.89 -28.85 -38.61
CA HIS A 245 -4.50 -29.91 -39.55
C HIS A 245 -5.58 -30.99 -39.59
N LEU A 246 -6.09 -31.23 -40.78
CA LEU A 246 -7.06 -32.28 -41.08
C LEU A 246 -6.42 -33.28 -42.04
N SER A 247 -6.54 -34.57 -41.74
CA SER A 247 -6.36 -35.65 -42.70
C SER A 247 -7.62 -36.51 -42.70
N ILE A 248 -8.23 -36.65 -43.87
CA ILE A 248 -9.52 -37.30 -44.06
C ILE A 248 -9.29 -38.81 -44.18
N ASN A 249 -9.96 -39.59 -43.35
CA ASN A 249 -10.02 -41.05 -43.49
C ASN A 249 -11.10 -41.47 -44.49
N SER A 250 -12.30 -40.90 -44.38
CA SER A 250 -13.40 -41.11 -45.30
C SER A 250 -14.25 -39.85 -45.41
N LEU A 251 -14.68 -39.53 -46.63
CA LEU A 251 -15.62 -38.42 -46.90
C LEU A 251 -17.07 -38.77 -46.53
N GLY A 252 -17.38 -40.05 -46.28
CA GLY A 252 -18.73 -40.49 -45.95
C GLY A 252 -19.74 -40.05 -47.01
N ASP A 253 -20.78 -39.35 -46.55
CA ASP A 253 -21.87 -38.77 -47.34
C ASP A 253 -21.65 -37.29 -47.73
N ALA A 254 -20.42 -36.77 -47.62
CA ALA A 254 -20.11 -35.37 -47.93
C ALA A 254 -20.48 -35.03 -49.40
N SER A 255 -21.23 -33.95 -49.59
CA SER A 255 -21.54 -33.42 -50.90
C SER A 255 -21.70 -31.89 -50.87
N GLY A 256 -21.61 -31.25 -52.04
CA GLY A 256 -21.66 -29.79 -52.16
C GLY A 256 -20.37 -29.10 -51.75
N ALA A 257 -20.45 -27.81 -51.42
CA ALA A 257 -19.32 -27.01 -50.97
C ALA A 257 -18.82 -27.46 -49.60
N ILE A 258 -17.52 -27.39 -49.35
CA ILE A 258 -16.86 -27.79 -48.10
C ILE A 258 -16.30 -26.55 -47.41
N GLY A 259 -16.59 -26.43 -46.13
CA GLY A 259 -15.90 -25.54 -45.19
C GLY A 259 -15.17 -26.31 -44.10
N ILE A 260 -14.54 -25.57 -43.20
CA ILE A 260 -14.00 -26.09 -41.93
C ILE A 260 -14.72 -25.37 -40.79
N GLY A 261 -15.51 -26.10 -40.02
CA GLY A 261 -16.23 -25.60 -38.85
C GLY A 261 -15.55 -25.91 -37.55
N GLY A 262 -16.20 -25.51 -36.46
CA GLY A 262 -15.72 -25.70 -35.10
C GLY A 262 -14.76 -24.61 -34.63
N LEU A 263 -14.78 -23.42 -35.26
CA LEU A 263 -13.95 -22.30 -34.81
C LEU A 263 -14.09 -22.09 -33.30
N PRO A 264 -12.98 -21.81 -32.57
CA PRO A 264 -13.03 -21.60 -31.13
C PRO A 264 -14.02 -20.49 -30.71
N PHE A 265 -14.13 -19.46 -31.53
CA PHE A 265 -15.03 -18.33 -31.35
C PHE A 265 -15.64 -17.94 -32.70
N PRO A 266 -16.91 -17.47 -32.74
CA PRO A 266 -17.46 -16.84 -33.93
C PRO A 266 -16.66 -15.59 -34.31
N SER A 267 -16.50 -15.32 -35.60
CA SER A 267 -15.88 -14.08 -36.08
C SER A 267 -16.77 -12.86 -35.82
N SER A 268 -16.12 -11.70 -35.69
CA SER A 268 -16.77 -10.40 -35.53
C SER A 268 -17.82 -10.17 -36.62
N SER A 269 -18.93 -9.56 -36.24
CA SER A 269 -20.01 -9.17 -37.14
C SER A 269 -19.70 -7.91 -37.96
N ASP A 270 -18.53 -7.29 -37.78
CA ASP A 270 -18.16 -6.10 -38.52
C ASP A 270 -17.98 -6.43 -40.01
N ALA A 271 -18.55 -5.59 -40.87
CA ALA A 271 -18.58 -5.85 -42.31
C ALA A 271 -17.17 -5.96 -42.95
N ASN A 272 -16.14 -5.42 -42.29
CA ASN A 272 -14.74 -5.47 -42.72
C ASN A 272 -13.92 -6.61 -42.07
N SER A 273 -14.53 -7.49 -41.27
CA SER A 273 -13.86 -8.61 -40.58
C SER A 273 -13.65 -9.86 -41.44
N LEU A 274 -13.66 -9.72 -42.77
CA LEU A 274 -13.33 -10.80 -43.69
C LEU A 274 -11.86 -11.21 -43.50
N SER A 275 -11.63 -12.39 -42.94
CA SER A 275 -10.29 -12.84 -42.54
C SER A 275 -9.77 -13.89 -43.53
N SER A 276 -8.59 -13.67 -44.10
CA SER A 276 -8.00 -14.59 -45.07
C SER A 276 -7.38 -15.81 -44.38
N VAL A 277 -7.56 -16.98 -44.98
CA VAL A 277 -6.96 -18.23 -44.50
C VAL A 277 -5.72 -18.53 -45.33
N ASN A 278 -4.60 -18.79 -44.65
CA ASN A 278 -3.42 -19.34 -45.30
C ASN A 278 -3.48 -20.86 -45.25
N VAL A 279 -3.43 -21.50 -46.43
CA VAL A 279 -3.31 -22.95 -46.56
C VAL A 279 -1.88 -23.27 -46.98
N GLY A 280 -1.07 -23.70 -46.01
CA GLY A 280 0.36 -23.95 -46.22
C GLY A 280 0.68 -25.34 -46.77
N HIS A 281 -0.26 -26.29 -46.68
CA HIS A 281 -0.07 -27.65 -47.16
C HIS A 281 -1.41 -28.27 -47.55
N GLY A 282 -1.47 -28.79 -48.78
CA GLY A 282 -2.56 -29.64 -49.28
C GLY A 282 -1.97 -30.90 -49.90
N ALA A 283 -2.49 -32.07 -49.55
CA ALA A 283 -2.05 -33.36 -50.10
C ALA A 283 -3.23 -34.24 -50.48
N SER A 284 -3.05 -35.09 -51.49
CA SER A 284 -4.07 -36.03 -51.98
C SER A 284 -5.42 -35.35 -52.27
N LEU A 285 -5.39 -34.11 -52.76
CA LEU A 285 -6.59 -33.39 -53.17
C LEU A 285 -6.96 -33.79 -54.60
N ALA A 286 -8.25 -33.71 -54.93
CA ALA A 286 -8.76 -33.93 -56.28
C ALA A 286 -9.00 -32.60 -57.03
N ILE A 287 -8.15 -31.60 -56.77
CA ILE A 287 -8.12 -30.34 -57.54
C ILE A 287 -7.23 -30.49 -58.77
N THR A 288 -7.51 -29.70 -59.82
CA THR A 288 -6.67 -29.68 -61.04
C THR A 288 -5.26 -29.18 -60.73
N ALA A 289 -4.26 -29.80 -61.34
CA ALA A 289 -2.86 -29.38 -61.22
C ALA A 289 -2.69 -27.90 -61.62
N GLY A 290 -1.98 -27.13 -60.79
CA GLY A 290 -1.81 -25.69 -60.98
C GLY A 290 -2.86 -24.83 -60.28
N HIS A 291 -3.98 -25.39 -59.81
CA HIS A 291 -4.90 -24.69 -58.92
C HIS A 291 -4.36 -24.67 -57.48
N ALA A 292 -4.72 -23.64 -56.73
CA ALA A 292 -4.34 -23.48 -55.33
C ALA A 292 -5.57 -23.45 -54.42
N LEU A 293 -5.47 -24.10 -53.26
CA LEU A 293 -6.45 -24.01 -52.19
C LEU A 293 -6.25 -22.71 -51.41
N GLY A 294 -7.34 -22.06 -51.04
CA GLY A 294 -7.38 -20.90 -50.16
C GLY A 294 -8.65 -20.93 -49.34
N GLY A 295 -8.94 -19.80 -48.69
CA GLY A 295 -10.18 -19.66 -47.96
C GLY A 295 -10.27 -18.34 -47.21
N PHE A 296 -11.41 -18.15 -46.57
CA PHE A 296 -11.66 -16.99 -45.73
C PHE A 296 -12.71 -17.32 -44.67
N ILE A 297 -12.75 -16.52 -43.61
CA ILE A 297 -13.83 -16.51 -42.62
C ILE A 297 -14.69 -15.28 -42.93
N ASN A 298 -16.00 -15.49 -43.12
CA ASN A 298 -16.95 -14.39 -43.28
C ASN A 298 -17.16 -13.66 -41.94
N PRO A 299 -17.58 -12.38 -41.94
CA PRO A 299 -18.14 -11.78 -40.73
C PRO A 299 -19.29 -12.60 -40.16
N ASN A 300 -19.42 -12.61 -38.83
CA ASN A 300 -20.47 -13.35 -38.11
C ASN A 300 -20.55 -14.84 -38.51
N SER A 301 -19.42 -15.53 -38.52
CA SER A 301 -19.31 -16.92 -38.95
C SER A 301 -18.54 -17.76 -37.95
N SER A 302 -18.90 -19.03 -37.82
CA SER A 302 -18.17 -20.03 -37.01
C SER A 302 -17.41 -21.03 -37.88
N GLU A 303 -17.18 -20.68 -39.15
CA GLU A 303 -16.64 -21.57 -40.17
C GLU A 303 -15.68 -20.84 -41.12
N ILE A 304 -14.69 -21.59 -41.60
CA ILE A 304 -13.83 -21.24 -42.73
C ILE A 304 -14.51 -21.71 -44.01
N SER A 305 -14.71 -20.80 -44.96
CA SER A 305 -15.08 -21.14 -46.33
C SER A 305 -13.82 -21.50 -47.13
N LEU A 306 -13.70 -22.75 -47.57
CA LEU A 306 -12.60 -23.16 -48.46
C LEU A 306 -12.90 -22.79 -49.91
N ARG A 307 -11.85 -22.38 -50.61
CA ARG A 307 -11.92 -21.82 -51.96
C ARG A 307 -10.82 -22.37 -52.85
N VAL A 308 -11.09 -22.53 -54.13
CA VAL A 308 -10.07 -22.94 -55.12
C VAL A 308 -9.84 -21.77 -56.08
N TRP A 309 -8.58 -21.46 -56.38
CA TRP A 309 -8.19 -20.51 -57.42
C TRP A 309 -8.22 -21.19 -58.78
N ASP A 310 -9.42 -21.27 -59.37
CA ASP A 310 -9.72 -22.03 -60.57
C ASP A 310 -10.60 -21.29 -61.60
N ALA A 311 -10.99 -20.04 -61.33
CA ALA A 311 -11.89 -19.27 -62.18
C ALA A 311 -11.30 -17.93 -62.61
N VAL A 312 -11.66 -17.47 -63.81
CA VAL A 312 -11.28 -16.14 -64.31
C VAL A 312 -11.89 -15.00 -63.51
N THR A 313 -12.97 -15.27 -62.76
CA THR A 313 -13.63 -14.32 -61.85
C THR A 313 -13.06 -14.37 -60.42
N GLY A 314 -12.01 -15.16 -60.18
CA GLY A 314 -11.40 -15.33 -58.86
C GLY A 314 -11.46 -16.76 -58.37
N THR A 315 -12.14 -17.00 -57.26
CA THR A 315 -12.23 -18.34 -56.64
C THR A 315 -13.64 -18.92 -56.70
N THR A 316 -13.73 -20.25 -56.75
CA THR A 316 -14.98 -20.99 -56.53
C THR A 316 -14.98 -21.64 -55.14
N ALA A 317 -16.14 -22.15 -54.69
CA ALA A 317 -16.19 -22.94 -53.44
C ALA A 317 -15.51 -24.29 -53.66
N MET A 318 -14.67 -24.70 -52.71
CA MET A 318 -14.11 -26.06 -52.75
C MET A 318 -15.25 -27.07 -52.58
N GLN A 319 -15.36 -28.03 -53.47
CA GLN A 319 -16.42 -29.04 -53.45
C GLN A 319 -15.95 -30.32 -52.74
N ALA A 320 -16.88 -31.10 -52.19
CA ALA A 320 -16.59 -32.40 -51.59
C ALA A 320 -15.88 -33.36 -52.57
N SER A 321 -16.20 -33.26 -53.87
CA SER A 321 -15.55 -34.03 -54.93
C SER A 321 -14.10 -33.64 -55.22
N GLU A 322 -13.63 -32.50 -54.70
CA GLU A 322 -12.24 -32.03 -54.81
C GLU A 322 -11.39 -32.46 -53.60
N LEU A 323 -11.99 -33.16 -52.65
CA LEU A 323 -11.30 -33.94 -51.62
C LEU A 323 -11.25 -35.41 -52.02
N THR A 324 -10.34 -36.15 -51.39
CA THR A 324 -10.30 -37.61 -51.44
C THR A 324 -10.23 -38.20 -50.04
N ALA A 325 -10.56 -39.48 -49.91
CA ALA A 325 -10.12 -40.26 -48.75
C ALA A 325 -8.57 -40.30 -48.76
N GLY A 326 -7.95 -39.82 -47.69
CA GLY A 326 -6.50 -39.57 -47.61
C GLY A 326 -6.10 -38.13 -47.90
N GLY A 327 -7.03 -37.25 -48.29
CA GLY A 327 -6.80 -35.81 -48.41
C GLY A 327 -6.29 -35.20 -47.11
N ALA A 328 -5.39 -34.23 -47.17
CA ALA A 328 -4.92 -33.50 -46.00
C ALA A 328 -4.79 -32.01 -46.25
N ILE A 329 -5.16 -31.20 -45.25
CA ILE A 329 -5.12 -29.73 -45.30
C ILE A 329 -4.51 -29.21 -43.98
N SER A 330 -3.44 -28.43 -44.09
CA SER A 330 -2.89 -27.62 -42.99
C SER A 330 -3.15 -26.15 -43.26
N PHE A 331 -3.68 -25.44 -42.27
CA PHE A 331 -4.02 -24.03 -42.41
C PHE A 331 -3.76 -23.23 -41.13
N SER A 332 -3.67 -21.91 -41.28
CA SER A 332 -3.63 -20.94 -40.19
C SER A 332 -4.37 -19.67 -40.56
N VAL A 333 -4.96 -19.01 -39.57
CA VAL A 333 -5.68 -17.75 -39.76
C VAL A 333 -5.59 -16.89 -38.50
N ALA A 334 -5.57 -15.58 -38.70
CA ALA A 334 -5.83 -14.58 -37.69
C ALA A 334 -7.18 -13.93 -38.00
N TYR A 335 -8.07 -13.85 -37.02
CA TYR A 335 -9.39 -13.22 -37.17
C TYR A 335 -9.80 -12.47 -35.91
N TYR A 336 -10.78 -11.59 -36.06
CA TYR A 336 -11.38 -10.82 -34.96
C TYR A 336 -12.68 -11.48 -34.49
N ILE A 337 -12.98 -11.34 -33.20
CA ILE A 337 -14.23 -11.76 -32.55
C ILE A 337 -15.05 -10.56 -32.07
#